data_AF-A0A4R5N7B5-F1
#
_entry.id   AF-A0A4R5N7B5-F1
#
_cell.length_a   1.000
_cell.length_b   1.000
_cell.length_c   1.000
_cell.angle_alpha   90.00
_cell.angle_beta   90.00
_cell.angle_gamma   90.00
#
_symmetry.space_group_name_H-M   'P 1'
#
loop_
_entity.id
_entity.type
_entity.pdbx_description
1 polymer ?
#
loop_
_entity_poly.entity_id
_entity_poly.type
_entity_poly.pdbx_seq_one_letter_code
_entity_poly.pdbx_strand_id
1 'polypeptide(L)'
;MKQGQRAQVKKMRNLKKKQTYKQAGHVKPFDFNEWAGFLRARYYLMYHDKYDQKTFEVASFFFDDLLAMIVQQHFTQFTSNERAAVNLNEAMQATLVNSEDRDWRYFILLVPVLFDMQKLLVKESQVNTYFIASAPKFDINFWRMIVRTVLAVNFFKWQGKDVAEMMKTSNAIDELQYKFLSQNDEDDDFDLQTIGETFRGLAPVVATTDDVKQDVEVMVLSQDLVDAELVYAQRRLEDFKAAAIKDVVSDNVLHLLYAYHEGMAKIYGRTHKTWDAESLKQFTKQELFDYWQPQWQDLDGIGGELRAYLKFLSQKKAINGLGKLLKGIEGLDHYIDVMAINTLLAQLTPKELETLN
;
A
#
# COMPACT_ATOMS: atom_id res chain seq x y z
N MET A 1 27.97 50.87 -23.33
CA MET A 1 27.00 50.00 -24.05
C MET A 1 27.28 48.48 -23.98
N LYS A 2 28.22 47.96 -23.16
CA LYS A 2 28.56 46.52 -23.11
C LYS A 2 27.78 45.67 -22.07
N GLN A 3 27.08 46.29 -21.11
CA GLN A 3 26.33 45.57 -20.06
C GLN A 3 24.95 45.06 -20.53
N GLY A 4 24.24 45.81 -21.39
CA GLY A 4 22.92 45.41 -21.91
C GLY A 4 22.97 44.17 -22.81
N GLN A 5 24.00 44.03 -23.63
CA GLN A 5 24.19 42.87 -24.51
C GLN A 5 24.48 41.58 -23.73
N ARG A 6 25.26 41.63 -22.65
CA ARG A 6 25.50 40.45 -21.79
C ARG A 6 24.23 39.97 -21.09
N ALA A 7 23.39 40.90 -20.63
CA ALA A 7 22.09 40.56 -20.04
C ALA A 7 21.14 39.94 -21.07
N GLN A 8 21.06 40.48 -22.28
CA GLN A 8 20.28 39.91 -23.38
C GLN A 8 20.79 38.53 -23.83
N VAL A 9 22.10 38.32 -23.92
CA VAL A 9 22.69 37.01 -24.27
C VAL A 9 22.45 35.98 -23.15
N LYS A 10 22.50 36.39 -21.88
CA LYS A 10 22.18 35.50 -20.74
C LYS A 10 20.68 35.15 -20.71
N LYS A 11 19.80 36.12 -21.02
CA LYS A 11 18.34 35.91 -21.15
C LYS A 11 18.02 35.01 -22.35
N MET A 12 18.67 35.21 -23.50
CA MET A 12 18.55 34.34 -24.68
C MET A 12 19.14 32.94 -24.45
N ARG A 13 20.25 32.79 -23.71
CA ARG A 13 20.76 31.47 -23.30
C ARG A 13 19.82 30.75 -22.34
N ASN A 14 19.19 31.47 -21.41
CA ASN A 14 18.18 30.89 -20.52
C ASN A 14 16.88 30.54 -21.27
N LEU A 15 16.46 31.35 -22.24
CA LEU A 15 15.33 31.05 -23.12
C LEU A 15 15.63 29.88 -24.06
N LYS A 16 16.83 29.83 -24.66
CA LYS A 16 17.30 28.70 -25.46
C LYS A 16 17.42 27.45 -24.61
N LYS A 17 18.02 27.49 -23.42
CA LYS A 17 17.98 26.35 -22.47
C LYS A 17 16.55 25.90 -22.18
N LYS A 18 15.63 26.83 -21.85
CA LYS A 18 14.21 26.49 -21.64
C LYS A 18 13.55 25.90 -22.90
N GLN A 19 13.90 26.34 -24.11
CA GLN A 19 13.39 25.79 -25.37
C GLN A 19 14.03 24.44 -25.73
N THR A 20 15.32 24.24 -25.46
CA THR A 20 16.00 22.94 -25.66
C THR A 20 15.48 21.90 -24.65
N TYR A 21 15.10 22.32 -23.42
CA TYR A 21 14.36 21.47 -22.47
C TYR A 21 12.93 21.15 -22.93
N LYS A 22 12.27 22.04 -23.68
CA LYS A 22 10.95 21.78 -24.28
C LYS A 22 11.01 20.96 -25.58
N GLN A 23 12.18 20.83 -26.21
CA GLN A 23 12.38 20.07 -27.46
C GLN A 23 13.16 18.76 -27.28
N ALA A 24 13.65 18.46 -26.07
CA ALA A 24 14.34 17.21 -25.78
C ALA A 24 13.34 16.08 -25.49
N GLY A 25 12.97 15.37 -26.57
CA GLY A 25 12.29 14.09 -26.54
C GLY A 25 10.78 14.19 -26.34
N HIS A 26 10.00 13.64 -27.27
CA HIS A 26 8.67 13.16 -26.89
C HIS A 26 8.88 12.20 -25.72
N VAL A 27 8.48 12.63 -24.51
CA VAL A 27 8.38 11.75 -23.36
C VAL A 27 7.52 10.57 -23.82
N LYS A 28 8.05 9.35 -23.70
CA LYS A 28 7.30 8.15 -24.09
C LYS A 28 5.95 8.18 -23.37
N PRO A 29 4.88 7.65 -23.99
CA PRO A 29 3.60 7.49 -23.30
C PRO A 29 3.81 6.97 -21.89
N PHE A 30 3.26 7.67 -20.90
CA PHE A 30 3.40 7.27 -19.52
C PHE A 30 2.76 5.90 -19.30
N ASP A 31 3.54 4.96 -18.76
CA ASP A 31 3.06 3.68 -18.25
C ASP A 31 3.29 3.66 -16.74
N PHE A 32 2.20 3.62 -15.98
CA PHE A 32 2.25 3.60 -14.52
C PHE A 32 3.02 2.38 -14.00
N ASN A 33 2.82 1.21 -14.60
CA ASN A 33 3.44 -0.02 -14.12
C ASN A 33 4.95 -0.03 -14.38
N GLU A 34 5.39 0.47 -15.54
CA GLU A 34 6.83 0.61 -15.83
C GLU A 34 7.47 1.64 -14.89
N TRP A 35 6.83 2.79 -14.70
CA TRP A 35 7.34 3.87 -13.86
C TRP A 35 7.37 3.49 -12.37
N ALA A 36 6.27 2.96 -11.84
CA ALA A 36 6.18 2.52 -10.46
C ALA A 36 7.07 1.30 -10.21
N GLY A 37 7.08 0.32 -11.13
CA GLY A 37 7.95 -0.85 -11.05
C GLY A 37 9.43 -0.50 -11.00
N PHE A 38 9.87 0.49 -11.78
CA PHE A 38 11.23 1.02 -11.67
C PHE A 38 11.51 1.58 -10.26
N LEU A 39 10.63 2.44 -9.75
CA LEU A 39 10.82 3.06 -8.44
C LEU A 39 10.77 2.04 -7.30
N ARG A 40 9.89 1.04 -7.36
CA ARG A 40 9.81 -0.07 -6.40
C ARG A 40 11.10 -0.87 -6.36
N ALA A 41 11.62 -1.26 -7.52
CA ALA A 41 12.89 -1.97 -7.61
C ALA A 41 14.05 -1.15 -7.02
N ARG A 42 14.05 0.17 -7.23
CA ARG A 42 15.05 1.07 -6.63
C ARG A 42 14.91 1.16 -5.11
N TYR A 43 13.68 1.23 -4.61
CA TYR A 43 13.39 1.22 -3.17
C TYR A 43 13.88 -0.09 -2.52
N TYR A 44 13.46 -1.23 -3.06
CA TYR A 44 13.87 -2.57 -2.60
C TYR A 44 15.40 -2.69 -2.53
N LEU A 45 16.09 -2.42 -3.65
CA LEU A 45 17.55 -2.55 -3.73
C LEU A 45 18.31 -1.66 -2.74
N MET A 46 17.73 -0.55 -2.31
CA MET A 46 18.38 0.37 -1.36
C MET A 46 18.04 0.07 0.11
N TYR A 47 16.88 -0.51 0.38
CA TYR A 47 16.32 -0.49 1.74
C TYR A 47 15.87 -1.85 2.29
N HIS A 48 15.77 -2.92 1.48
CA HIS A 48 15.32 -4.23 1.96
C HIS A 48 16.18 -4.80 3.09
N ASP A 49 17.51 -4.62 3.02
CA ASP A 49 18.45 -5.05 4.07
C ASP A 49 18.67 -4.01 5.17
N LYS A 50 18.12 -2.78 5.00
CA LYS A 50 18.36 -1.68 5.94
C LYS A 50 17.40 -1.74 7.13
N TYR A 51 16.17 -2.17 6.90
CA TYR A 51 15.11 -2.15 7.89
C TYR A 51 14.69 -3.57 8.27
N ASP A 52 14.20 -3.73 9.49
CA ASP A 52 13.50 -4.95 9.87
C ASP A 52 12.34 -5.23 8.92
N GLN A 53 12.07 -6.52 8.71
CA GLN A 53 11.04 -6.98 7.76
C GLN A 53 9.69 -6.28 7.96
N LYS A 54 9.25 -6.11 9.21
CA LYS A 54 7.97 -5.46 9.53
C LYS A 54 7.94 -4.00 9.06
N THR A 55 9.01 -3.26 9.33
CA THR A 55 9.18 -1.87 8.93
C THR A 55 9.26 -1.74 7.41
N PHE A 56 10.01 -2.63 6.74
CA PHE A 56 10.16 -2.62 5.29
C PHE A 56 8.85 -2.89 4.55
N GLU A 57 8.06 -3.86 5.03
CA GLU A 57 6.79 -4.25 4.39
C GLU A 57 5.77 -3.13 4.52
N VAL A 58 5.58 -2.58 5.73
CA VAL A 58 4.75 -1.37 5.95
C VAL A 58 5.17 -0.21 5.04
N ALA A 59 6.48 0.00 4.89
CA ALA A 59 7.00 1.04 4.03
C ALA A 59 6.76 0.79 2.54
N SER A 60 6.75 -0.47 2.11
CA SER A 60 6.50 -0.84 0.70
C SER A 60 5.05 -0.53 0.31
N PHE A 61 4.08 -0.86 1.18
CA PHE A 61 2.68 -0.44 1.02
C PHE A 61 2.52 1.07 0.88
N PHE A 62 3.11 1.81 1.82
CA PHE A 62 3.04 3.27 1.79
C PHE A 62 3.71 3.85 0.54
N PHE A 63 4.79 3.23 0.06
CA PHE A 63 5.48 3.67 -1.14
C PHE A 63 4.56 3.57 -2.36
N ASP A 64 3.81 2.49 -2.49
CA ASP A 64 2.86 2.30 -3.58
C ASP A 64 1.73 3.32 -3.58
N ASP A 65 1.15 3.57 -2.41
CA ASP A 65 0.13 4.60 -2.25
C ASP A 65 0.69 6.00 -2.53
N LEU A 66 1.95 6.24 -2.18
CA LEU A 66 2.65 7.49 -2.49
C LEU A 66 2.86 7.66 -4.00
N LEU A 67 3.28 6.62 -4.71
CA LEU A 67 3.44 6.66 -6.16
C LEU A 67 2.09 6.92 -6.86
N ALA A 68 1.02 6.25 -6.41
CA ALA A 68 -0.33 6.49 -6.89
C ALA A 68 -0.78 7.94 -6.61
N MET A 69 -0.56 8.45 -5.40
CA MET A 69 -0.90 9.82 -5.00
C MET A 69 -0.16 10.87 -5.84
N ILE A 70 1.14 10.66 -6.12
CA ILE A 70 1.92 11.55 -7.00
C ILE A 70 1.29 11.64 -8.38
N VAL A 71 0.91 10.50 -8.96
CA VAL A 71 0.29 10.46 -10.29
C VAL A 71 -1.10 11.09 -10.24
N GLN A 72 -1.88 10.84 -9.20
CA GLN A 72 -3.22 11.40 -9.04
C GLN A 72 -3.20 12.93 -8.95
N GLN A 73 -2.32 13.50 -8.11
CA GLN A 73 -2.18 14.96 -7.94
C GLN A 73 -1.68 15.66 -9.21
N HIS A 74 -0.99 14.92 -10.09
CA HIS A 74 -0.38 15.45 -11.31
C HIS A 74 -0.88 14.74 -12.59
N PHE A 75 -2.11 14.23 -12.56
CA PHE A 75 -2.65 13.35 -13.60
C PHE A 75 -2.56 13.96 -15.01
N THR A 76 -2.89 15.24 -15.15
CA THR A 76 -2.83 15.96 -16.42
C THR A 76 -1.41 15.98 -17.00
N GLN A 77 -0.39 16.20 -16.18
CA GLN A 77 1.00 16.24 -16.62
C GLN A 77 1.46 14.86 -17.09
N PHE A 78 1.20 13.82 -16.27
CA PHE A 78 1.56 12.44 -16.62
C PHE A 78 0.85 11.96 -17.90
N THR A 79 -0.43 12.29 -18.08
CA THR A 79 -1.20 11.88 -19.28
C THR A 79 -0.92 12.72 -20.53
N SER A 80 -0.47 13.96 -20.35
CA SER A 80 -0.07 14.85 -21.46
C SER A 80 1.40 14.68 -21.86
N ASN A 81 2.11 13.69 -21.26
CA ASN A 81 3.54 13.46 -21.46
C ASN A 81 4.39 14.70 -21.14
N GLU A 82 3.96 15.47 -20.14
CA GLU A 82 4.70 16.60 -19.60
C GLU A 82 5.39 16.20 -18.30
N ARG A 83 6.55 16.80 -18.01
CA ARG A 83 7.27 16.54 -16.77
C ARG A 83 6.54 17.22 -15.60
N ALA A 84 6.04 16.44 -14.64
CA ALA A 84 5.38 16.92 -13.43
C ALA A 84 6.37 17.54 -12.44
N ALA A 85 6.00 18.67 -11.83
CA ALA A 85 6.75 19.25 -10.71
C ALA A 85 6.04 18.88 -9.41
N VAL A 86 6.66 18.02 -8.61
CA VAL A 86 6.04 17.36 -7.47
C VAL A 86 6.58 17.95 -6.17
N ASN A 87 5.69 18.42 -5.28
CA ASN A 87 6.04 18.72 -3.90
C ASN A 87 5.88 17.44 -3.06
N LEU A 88 7.01 16.79 -2.73
CA LEU A 88 6.96 15.50 -2.03
C LEU A 88 6.39 15.60 -0.63
N ASN A 89 6.58 16.73 0.06
CA ASN A 89 6.03 16.88 1.41
C ASN A 89 4.50 16.87 1.36
N GLU A 90 3.90 17.49 0.33
CA GLU A 90 2.43 17.51 0.15
C GLU A 90 1.92 16.14 -0.27
N ALA A 91 2.57 15.48 -1.23
CA ALA A 91 2.18 14.15 -1.68
C ALA A 91 2.23 13.13 -0.53
N MET A 92 3.34 13.07 0.21
CA MET A 92 3.51 12.14 1.34
C MET A 92 2.55 12.43 2.50
N GLN A 93 2.32 13.70 2.85
CA GLN A 93 1.30 14.05 3.84
C GLN A 93 -0.10 13.63 3.39
N ALA A 94 -0.44 13.86 2.12
CA ALA A 94 -1.72 13.43 1.56
C ALA A 94 -1.86 11.90 1.58
N THR A 95 -0.79 11.16 1.28
CA THR A 95 -0.78 9.70 1.38
C THR A 95 -1.02 9.24 2.81
N LEU A 96 -0.33 9.82 3.81
CA LEU A 96 -0.53 9.46 5.21
C LEU A 96 -1.96 9.74 5.69
N VAL A 97 -2.54 10.88 5.31
CA VAL A 97 -3.91 11.27 5.73
C VAL A 97 -4.98 10.42 5.06
N ASN A 98 -4.74 9.99 3.82
CA ASN A 98 -5.69 9.20 3.02
C ASN A 98 -5.44 7.69 3.09
N SER A 99 -4.44 7.23 3.83
CA SER A 99 -4.15 5.80 4.01
C SER A 99 -5.40 5.03 4.45
N GLU A 100 -5.61 3.88 3.81
CA GLU A 100 -6.69 2.96 4.17
C GLU A 100 -6.34 2.11 5.40
N ASP A 101 -5.07 2.11 5.83
CA ASP A 101 -4.62 1.45 7.05
C ASP A 101 -5.14 2.13 8.30
N ARG A 102 -5.65 1.31 9.22
CA ARG A 102 -6.41 1.79 10.37
C ARG A 102 -5.85 1.36 11.71
N ASP A 103 -4.67 0.76 11.73
CA ASP A 103 -3.92 0.51 12.95
C ASP A 103 -2.87 1.62 13.14
N TRP A 104 -2.84 2.23 14.32
CA TRP A 104 -1.90 3.30 14.65
C TRP A 104 -0.43 2.88 14.49
N ARG A 105 -0.14 1.60 14.66
CA ARG A 105 1.21 1.02 14.56
C ARG A 105 1.79 1.13 13.15
N TYR A 106 0.92 1.14 12.14
CA TYR A 106 1.32 1.39 10.75
C TYR A 106 2.10 2.71 10.65
N PHE A 107 1.53 3.78 11.20
CA PHE A 107 2.13 5.11 11.12
C PHE A 107 3.42 5.23 11.93
N ILE A 108 3.52 4.49 13.04
CA ILE A 108 4.75 4.45 13.85
C ILE A 108 5.87 3.75 13.08
N LEU A 109 5.61 2.60 12.46
CA LEU A 109 6.59 1.89 11.64
C LEU A 109 7.03 2.69 10.41
N LEU A 110 6.23 3.64 9.93
CA LEU A 110 6.62 4.52 8.83
C LEU A 110 7.64 5.60 9.21
N VAL A 111 7.70 6.04 10.47
CA VAL A 111 8.56 7.15 10.90
C VAL A 111 10.02 7.01 10.45
N PRO A 112 10.72 5.88 10.69
CA PRO A 112 12.13 5.74 10.34
C PRO A 112 12.36 5.74 8.81
N VAL A 113 11.36 5.36 8.01
CA VAL A 113 11.49 5.21 6.55
C VAL A 113 11.11 6.47 5.78
N LEU A 114 10.21 7.31 6.30
CA LEU A 114 9.67 8.48 5.57
C LEU A 114 10.76 9.43 5.08
N PHE A 115 11.75 9.70 5.93
CA PHE A 115 12.88 10.56 5.58
C PHE A 115 13.72 9.99 4.42
N ASP A 116 13.99 8.70 4.45
CA ASP A 116 14.79 8.01 3.43
C ASP A 116 14.04 7.82 2.11
N MET A 117 12.74 7.58 2.20
CA MET A 117 11.85 7.52 1.05
C MET A 117 11.76 8.87 0.34
N GLN A 118 11.64 9.97 1.10
CA GLN A 118 11.70 11.33 0.57
C GLN A 118 13.03 11.57 -0.16
N LYS A 119 14.16 11.14 0.43
CA LYS A 119 15.50 11.29 -0.18
C LYS A 119 15.63 10.49 -1.47
N LEU A 120 15.13 9.26 -1.47
CA LEU A 120 15.09 8.39 -2.64
C LEU A 120 14.35 9.09 -3.78
N LEU A 121 13.11 9.52 -3.55
CA LEU A 121 12.29 10.10 -4.60
C LEU A 121 12.87 11.40 -5.15
N VAL A 122 13.43 12.28 -4.31
CA VAL A 122 14.15 13.46 -4.81
C VAL A 122 15.32 13.06 -5.70
N LYS A 123 16.15 12.09 -5.26
CA LYS A 123 17.31 11.61 -6.02
C LYS A 123 16.90 11.00 -7.36
N GLU A 124 15.94 10.07 -7.36
CA GLU A 124 15.49 9.39 -8.56
C GLU A 124 14.76 10.35 -9.52
N SER A 125 14.08 11.38 -9.01
CA SER A 125 13.44 12.40 -9.85
C SER A 125 14.41 13.19 -10.72
N GLN A 126 15.69 13.29 -10.34
CA GLN A 126 16.69 14.06 -11.10
C GLN A 126 16.96 13.44 -12.47
N VAL A 127 16.92 12.10 -12.54
CA VAL A 127 17.17 11.31 -13.75
C VAL A 127 15.87 10.82 -14.42
N ASN A 128 14.72 11.00 -13.76
CA ASN A 128 13.43 10.62 -14.28
C ASN A 128 12.90 11.61 -15.34
N THR A 129 12.28 11.10 -16.39
CA THR A 129 11.72 11.91 -17.48
C THR A 129 10.32 12.45 -17.19
N TYR A 130 9.57 11.80 -16.31
CA TYR A 130 8.16 12.09 -16.04
C TYR A 130 7.93 13.05 -14.89
N PHE A 131 8.84 13.12 -13.92
CA PHE A 131 8.70 14.06 -12.81
C PHE A 131 10.02 14.68 -12.37
N ILE A 132 9.92 15.79 -11.66
CA ILE A 132 10.96 16.39 -10.84
C ILE A 132 10.37 16.65 -9.46
N ALA A 133 11.00 16.13 -8.43
CA ALA A 133 10.53 16.27 -7.07
C ALA A 133 11.33 17.35 -6.32
N SER A 134 10.63 18.09 -5.48
CA SER A 134 11.22 18.99 -4.49
C SER A 134 10.73 18.62 -3.10
N ALA A 135 11.65 18.64 -2.14
CA ALA A 135 11.37 18.46 -0.72
C ALA A 135 12.02 19.65 0.04
N PRO A 136 11.25 20.63 0.53
CA PRO A 136 11.79 21.83 1.14
C PRO A 136 12.50 21.57 2.48
N LYS A 137 12.21 20.44 3.14
CA LYS A 137 12.80 20.07 4.43
C LYS A 137 13.05 18.56 4.51
N PHE A 138 14.30 18.18 4.72
CA PHE A 138 14.74 16.82 5.06
C PHE A 138 15.01 16.77 6.56
N ASP A 139 14.01 16.39 7.34
CA ASP A 139 14.09 16.36 8.79
C ASP A 139 13.17 15.27 9.34
N ILE A 140 13.71 14.38 10.16
CA ILE A 140 12.92 13.31 10.77
C ILE A 140 11.92 13.86 11.80
N ASN A 141 12.25 14.95 12.50
CA ASN A 141 11.35 15.57 13.48
C ASN A 141 10.15 16.23 12.80
N PHE A 142 10.30 16.66 11.54
CA PHE A 142 9.16 17.06 10.73
C PHE A 142 8.20 15.90 10.49
N TRP A 143 8.71 14.71 10.13
CA TRP A 143 7.87 13.53 9.89
C TRP A 143 7.27 12.96 11.18
N ARG A 144 8.00 13.00 12.30
CA ARG A 144 7.47 12.65 13.63
C ARG A 144 6.28 13.53 14.00
N MET A 145 6.40 14.85 13.81
CA MET A 145 5.30 15.80 13.99
C MET A 145 4.10 15.46 13.07
N ILE A 146 4.33 15.25 11.77
CA ILE A 146 3.26 14.89 10.83
C ILE A 146 2.55 13.59 11.25
N VAL A 147 3.30 12.52 11.56
CA VAL A 147 2.73 11.23 12.00
C VAL A 147 1.91 11.41 13.27
N ARG A 148 2.39 12.19 14.24
CA ARG A 148 1.66 12.52 15.46
C ARG A 148 0.33 13.23 15.16
N THR A 149 0.33 14.20 14.25
CA THR A 149 -0.90 14.86 13.78
C THR A 149 -1.85 13.86 13.11
N VAL A 150 -1.33 12.99 12.23
CA VAL A 150 -2.12 11.96 11.54
C VAL A 150 -2.78 11.01 12.54
N LEU A 151 -2.04 10.53 13.54
CA LEU A 151 -2.58 9.71 14.62
C LEU A 151 -3.72 10.44 15.36
N ALA A 152 -3.50 11.69 15.76
CA ALA A 152 -4.53 12.43 16.49
C ALA A 152 -5.80 12.66 15.64
N VAL A 153 -5.63 12.98 14.35
CA VAL A 153 -6.75 13.09 13.39
C VAL A 153 -7.47 11.76 13.22
N ASN A 154 -6.73 10.67 13.05
CA ASN A 154 -7.30 9.33 12.84
C ASN A 154 -8.11 8.84 14.04
N PHE A 155 -7.65 9.13 15.27
CA PHE A 155 -8.41 8.83 16.49
C PHE A 155 -9.84 9.40 16.42
N PHE A 156 -9.99 10.68 16.07
CA PHE A 156 -11.31 11.31 15.98
C PHE A 156 -12.09 10.86 14.74
N LYS A 157 -11.42 10.70 13.60
CA LYS A 157 -12.02 10.17 12.36
C LYS A 157 -12.66 8.79 12.61
N TRP A 158 -11.97 7.89 13.31
CA TRP A 158 -12.47 6.53 13.59
C TRP A 158 -13.56 6.49 14.67
N GLN A 159 -13.66 7.51 15.51
CA GLN A 159 -14.82 7.72 16.37
C GLN A 159 -16.05 8.28 15.64
N GLY A 160 -15.98 8.48 14.31
CA GLY A 160 -17.07 9.03 13.52
C GLY A 160 -17.28 10.53 13.73
N LYS A 161 -16.27 11.25 14.23
CA LYS A 161 -16.36 12.71 14.43
C LYS A 161 -15.96 13.44 13.16
N ASP A 162 -16.58 14.60 12.93
CA ASP A 162 -16.17 15.51 11.86
C ASP A 162 -14.88 16.24 12.26
N VAL A 163 -13.76 15.77 11.70
CA VAL A 163 -12.43 16.34 11.94
C VAL A 163 -12.35 17.80 11.48
N ALA A 164 -13.05 18.17 10.39
CA ALA A 164 -13.03 19.53 9.88
C ALA A 164 -13.75 20.51 10.82
N GLU A 165 -14.81 20.05 11.49
CA GLU A 165 -15.47 20.81 12.54
C GLU A 165 -14.60 20.89 13.80
N MET A 166 -13.97 19.78 14.20
CA MET A 166 -13.08 19.75 15.37
C MET A 166 -11.90 20.70 15.24
N MET A 167 -11.23 20.74 14.08
CA MET A 167 -10.13 21.67 13.81
C MET A 167 -10.54 23.15 13.93
N LYS A 168 -11.83 23.47 13.76
CA LYS A 168 -12.33 24.85 13.85
C LYS A 168 -12.75 25.24 15.27
N THR A 169 -13.15 24.27 16.10
CA THR A 169 -13.92 24.53 17.32
C THR A 169 -13.24 24.05 18.60
N SER A 170 -12.16 23.28 18.50
CA SER A 170 -11.53 22.60 19.62
C SER A 170 -10.02 22.51 19.49
N ASN A 171 -9.31 22.53 20.63
CA ASN A 171 -7.87 22.24 20.72
C ASN A 171 -7.59 20.75 20.93
N ALA A 172 -8.60 19.87 20.83
CA ALA A 172 -8.48 18.45 21.17
C ALA A 172 -7.44 17.70 20.33
N ILE A 173 -7.21 18.10 19.08
CA ILE A 173 -6.18 17.49 18.23
C ILE A 173 -4.79 17.86 18.75
N ASP A 174 -4.57 19.12 19.14
CA ASP A 174 -3.29 19.56 19.71
C ASP A 174 -3.03 18.90 21.07
N GLU A 175 -4.04 18.87 21.96
CA GLU A 175 -3.95 18.18 23.24
C GLU A 175 -3.58 16.70 23.08
N LEU A 176 -4.18 16.03 22.11
CA LEU A 176 -3.90 14.62 21.85
C LEU A 176 -2.49 14.42 21.27
N GLN A 177 -2.05 15.31 20.38
CA GLN A 177 -0.68 15.30 19.89
C GLN A 177 0.32 15.45 21.04
N TYR A 178 0.12 16.38 21.98
CA TYR A 178 1.01 16.52 23.14
C TYR A 178 1.02 15.28 24.05
N LYS A 179 -0.11 14.59 24.20
CA LYS A 179 -0.17 13.33 24.97
C LYS A 179 0.59 12.18 24.32
N PHE A 180 0.77 12.21 23.00
CA PHE A 180 1.53 11.20 22.27
C PHE A 180 3.04 11.39 22.33
N LEU A 181 3.52 12.48 22.95
CA LEU A 181 4.94 12.69 23.20
C LEU A 181 5.36 12.04 24.51
N SER A 182 6.52 11.39 24.50
CA SER A 182 7.17 10.94 25.72
C SER A 182 7.66 12.12 26.56
N GLN A 183 7.65 11.96 27.88
CA GLN A 183 8.03 13.01 28.83
C GLN A 183 9.55 13.07 29.07
N ASN A 184 10.36 12.89 28.02
CA ASN A 184 11.83 12.91 28.08
C ASN A 184 12.37 14.04 27.19
N ASP A 185 13.23 14.89 27.75
CA ASP A 185 13.71 16.13 27.14
C ASP A 185 14.77 15.94 26.02
N GLU A 186 14.95 14.71 25.51
CA GLU A 186 16.05 14.39 24.59
C GLU A 186 15.65 14.46 23.11
N ASP A 187 14.42 14.06 22.75
CA ASP A 187 13.88 14.09 21.38
C ASP A 187 12.33 14.08 21.35
N ASP A 188 11.74 14.44 20.20
CA ASP A 188 10.28 14.38 19.93
C ASP A 188 9.84 12.90 19.71
N ASP A 189 10.06 12.07 20.73
CA ASP A 189 9.74 10.64 20.73
C ASP A 189 8.27 10.37 21.05
N PHE A 190 7.79 9.20 20.61
CA PHE A 190 6.41 8.79 20.80
C PHE A 190 6.25 8.03 22.12
N ASP A 191 5.26 8.42 22.91
CA ASP A 191 4.77 7.60 24.02
C ASP A 191 3.89 6.47 23.47
N LEU A 192 4.51 5.37 23.07
CA LEU A 192 3.80 4.22 22.47
C LEU A 192 2.82 3.56 23.44
N GLN A 193 3.06 3.66 24.75
CA GLN A 193 2.13 3.16 25.75
C GLN A 193 0.85 3.99 25.75
N THR A 194 0.97 5.32 25.85
CA THR A 194 -0.18 6.23 25.81
C THR A 194 -0.94 6.16 24.50
N ILE A 195 -0.24 6.02 23.36
CA ILE A 195 -0.87 5.81 22.05
C ILE A 195 -1.65 4.49 22.05
N GLY A 196 -1.02 3.38 22.42
CA GLY A 196 -1.66 2.07 22.45
C GLY A 196 -2.88 2.02 23.37
N GLU A 197 -2.84 2.71 24.51
CA GLU A 197 -3.99 2.86 25.41
C GLU A 197 -5.10 3.73 24.82
N THR A 198 -4.74 4.83 24.16
CA THR A 198 -5.69 5.74 23.50
C THR A 198 -6.50 5.04 22.41
N PHE A 199 -5.82 4.21 21.60
CA PHE A 199 -6.45 3.46 20.52
C PHE A 199 -7.08 2.14 20.97
N ARG A 200 -7.00 1.79 22.27
CA ARG A 200 -7.57 0.54 22.79
C ARG A 200 -9.08 0.50 22.55
N GLY A 201 -9.54 -0.53 21.85
CA GLY A 201 -10.96 -0.73 21.56
C GLY A 201 -11.50 0.12 20.40
N LEU A 202 -10.66 0.95 19.75
CA LEU A 202 -10.96 1.51 18.44
C LEU A 202 -10.59 0.45 17.40
N ALA A 203 -11.56 -0.39 17.05
CA ALA A 203 -11.35 -1.34 15.97
C ALA A 203 -11.17 -0.58 14.64
N PRO A 204 -10.13 -0.89 13.85
CA PRO A 204 -10.03 -0.41 12.48
C PRO A 204 -11.30 -0.76 11.72
N VAL A 205 -12.16 0.22 11.42
CA VAL A 205 -13.38 0.00 10.62
C VAL A 205 -12.92 -0.37 9.22
N VAL A 206 -13.02 -1.58 8.68
CA VAL A 206 -12.50 -1.78 7.31
C VAL A 206 -13.46 -1.18 6.27
N ALA A 207 -12.94 -0.63 5.17
CA ALA A 207 -13.78 -0.10 4.10
C ALA A 207 -14.75 -1.20 3.64
N THR A 208 -16.05 -0.92 3.72
CA THR A 208 -17.08 -1.82 3.22
C THR A 208 -16.99 -1.83 1.70
N THR A 209 -16.37 -2.84 1.13
CA THR A 209 -16.67 -3.25 -0.25
C THR A 209 -18.16 -3.59 -0.30
N ASP A 210 -18.87 -3.15 -1.34
CA ASP A 210 -20.34 -3.26 -1.49
C ASP A 210 -20.92 -4.51 -0.80
N ASP A 211 -21.99 -4.30 -0.02
CA ASP A 211 -22.70 -5.35 0.72
C ASP A 211 -22.93 -6.55 -0.20
N VAL A 212 -22.41 -7.71 0.22
CA VAL A 212 -22.65 -9.02 -0.40
C VAL A 212 -24.14 -9.26 -0.32
N LYS A 213 -24.86 -8.92 -1.40
CA LYS A 213 -26.30 -9.14 -1.52
C LYS A 213 -26.54 -10.50 -2.15
N GLN A 214 -26.47 -11.55 -1.34
CA GLN A 214 -27.24 -12.80 -1.42
C GLN A 214 -26.57 -13.86 -0.54
N ASP A 215 -27.38 -14.69 0.12
CA ASP A 215 -26.90 -15.97 0.63
C ASP A 215 -26.37 -16.77 -0.56
N VAL A 216 -25.05 -16.92 -0.68
CA VAL A 216 -24.46 -17.84 -1.66
C VAL A 216 -25.00 -19.23 -1.34
N GLU A 217 -25.60 -19.89 -2.33
CA GLU A 217 -26.13 -21.23 -2.16
C GLU A 217 -25.00 -22.17 -1.72
N VAL A 218 -25.08 -22.61 -0.46
CA VAL A 218 -24.12 -23.52 0.15
C VAL A 218 -24.55 -24.93 -0.18
N MET A 219 -23.75 -25.61 -0.99
CA MET A 219 -23.82 -27.07 -1.10
C MET A 219 -22.78 -27.69 -0.18
N VAL A 220 -23.08 -28.84 0.40
CA VAL A 220 -22.06 -29.60 1.14
C VAL A 220 -21.42 -30.59 0.18
N LEU A 221 -20.12 -30.43 -0.10
CA LEU A 221 -19.35 -31.42 -0.85
C LEU A 221 -19.14 -32.67 0.00
N SER A 222 -19.05 -33.83 -0.64
CA SER A 222 -18.57 -35.05 0.03
C SER A 222 -17.09 -34.89 0.40
N GLN A 223 -16.65 -35.59 1.44
CA GLN A 223 -15.25 -35.55 1.89
C GLN A 223 -14.27 -35.92 0.76
N ASP A 224 -14.61 -36.93 -0.06
CA ASP A 224 -13.80 -37.34 -1.22
C ASP A 224 -13.58 -36.19 -2.22
N LEU A 225 -14.58 -35.32 -2.41
CA LEU A 225 -14.47 -34.18 -3.31
C LEU A 225 -13.66 -33.04 -2.69
N VAL A 226 -13.75 -32.84 -1.38
CA VAL A 226 -12.89 -31.91 -0.64
C VAL A 226 -11.43 -32.38 -0.74
N ASP A 227 -11.16 -33.64 -0.45
CA ASP A 227 -9.80 -34.20 -0.50
C ASP A 227 -9.22 -34.13 -1.91
N ALA A 228 -10.03 -34.41 -2.94
CA ALA A 228 -9.63 -34.25 -4.33
C ALA A 228 -9.27 -32.79 -4.68
N GLU A 229 -10.01 -31.82 -4.14
CA GLU A 229 -9.72 -30.40 -4.32
C GLU A 229 -8.41 -29.99 -3.63
N LEU A 230 -8.16 -30.47 -2.41
CA LEU A 230 -6.92 -30.16 -1.68
C LEU A 230 -5.68 -30.77 -2.35
N VAL A 231 -5.79 -32.01 -2.86
CA VAL A 231 -4.71 -32.64 -3.64
C VAL A 231 -4.48 -31.89 -4.95
N TYR A 232 -5.54 -31.41 -5.59
CA TYR A 232 -5.43 -30.56 -6.77
C TYR A 232 -4.71 -29.24 -6.42
N ALA A 233 -5.10 -28.58 -5.33
CA ALA A 233 -4.52 -27.32 -4.87
C ALA A 233 -3.01 -27.45 -4.66
N GLN A 234 -2.56 -28.45 -3.90
CA GLN A 234 -1.13 -28.67 -3.63
C GLN A 234 -0.31 -28.74 -4.93
N ARG A 235 -0.74 -29.58 -5.89
CA ARG A 235 -0.03 -29.74 -7.17
C ARG A 235 -0.02 -28.46 -7.99
N ARG A 236 -1.14 -27.73 -8.03
CA ARG A 236 -1.25 -26.51 -8.85
C ARG A 236 -0.54 -25.31 -8.25
N LEU A 237 -0.46 -25.23 -6.94
CA LEU A 237 0.29 -24.21 -6.24
C LEU A 237 1.80 -24.42 -6.41
N GLU A 238 2.27 -25.66 -6.43
CA GLU A 238 3.64 -25.99 -6.83
C GLU A 238 3.92 -25.59 -8.29
N ASP A 239 3.02 -25.94 -9.23
CA ASP A 239 3.14 -25.52 -10.63
C ASP A 239 3.15 -23.99 -10.78
N PHE A 240 2.37 -23.28 -9.96
CA PHE A 240 2.30 -21.82 -9.96
C PHE A 240 3.61 -21.21 -9.47
N LYS A 241 4.15 -21.68 -8.33
CA LYS A 241 5.46 -21.24 -7.80
C LYS A 241 6.59 -21.53 -8.81
N ALA A 242 6.55 -22.67 -9.48
CA ALA A 242 7.55 -23.04 -10.49
C ALA A 242 7.44 -22.23 -11.79
N ALA A 243 6.24 -21.76 -12.14
CA ALA A 243 6.01 -20.91 -13.32
C ALA A 243 6.35 -19.44 -13.07
N ALA A 244 6.39 -19.01 -11.80
CA ALA A 244 6.80 -17.67 -11.41
C ALA A 244 8.32 -17.49 -11.52
N ILE A 245 8.77 -16.24 -11.43
CA ILE A 245 10.20 -15.95 -11.27
C ILE A 245 10.65 -16.60 -9.97
N LYS A 246 11.80 -17.28 -10.01
CA LYS A 246 12.34 -18.00 -8.87
C LYS A 246 12.42 -17.07 -7.64
N ASP A 247 11.96 -17.58 -6.50
CA ASP A 247 11.98 -16.91 -5.21
C ASP A 247 11.08 -15.66 -5.11
N VAL A 248 10.14 -15.47 -6.07
CA VAL A 248 9.14 -14.37 -6.03
C VAL A 248 7.83 -14.77 -5.37
N VAL A 249 7.38 -16.02 -5.55
CA VAL A 249 6.17 -16.52 -4.88
C VAL A 249 6.55 -17.14 -3.55
N SER A 250 6.15 -16.47 -2.48
CA SER A 250 6.43 -16.85 -1.10
C SER A 250 5.52 -17.96 -0.60
N ASP A 251 5.90 -18.60 0.50
CA ASP A 251 5.04 -19.60 1.14
C ASP A 251 3.79 -18.94 1.75
N ASN A 252 3.86 -17.67 2.14
CA ASN A 252 2.70 -16.89 2.58
C ASN A 252 1.65 -16.77 1.46
N VAL A 253 2.08 -16.49 0.22
CA VAL A 253 1.20 -16.48 -0.97
C VAL A 253 0.60 -17.86 -1.22
N LEU A 254 1.41 -18.93 -1.12
CA LEU A 254 0.88 -20.29 -1.32
C LEU A 254 -0.16 -20.66 -0.27
N HIS A 255 0.04 -20.29 1.00
CA HIS A 255 -0.93 -20.52 2.06
C HIS A 255 -2.22 -19.72 1.84
N LEU A 256 -2.12 -18.46 1.40
CA LEU A 256 -3.28 -17.64 1.01
C LEU A 256 -4.10 -18.35 -0.09
N LEU A 257 -3.45 -18.76 -1.16
CA LEU A 257 -4.13 -19.40 -2.29
C LEU A 257 -4.67 -20.80 -1.92
N TYR A 258 -3.98 -21.53 -1.04
CA TYR A 258 -4.46 -22.80 -0.51
C TYR A 258 -5.72 -22.60 0.34
N ALA A 259 -5.78 -21.56 1.17
CA ALA A 259 -6.96 -21.22 1.96
C ALA A 259 -8.20 -20.99 1.08
N TYR A 260 -8.06 -20.38 -0.10
CA TYR A 260 -9.16 -20.30 -1.07
C TYR A 260 -9.66 -21.68 -1.51
N HIS A 261 -8.75 -22.64 -1.78
CA HIS A 261 -9.16 -24.00 -2.11
C HIS A 261 -9.88 -24.68 -0.94
N GLU A 262 -9.28 -24.63 0.24
CA GLU A 262 -9.80 -25.32 1.42
C GLU A 262 -11.12 -24.73 1.90
N GLY A 263 -11.18 -23.42 2.11
CA GLY A 263 -12.35 -22.75 2.63
C GLY A 263 -13.51 -22.74 1.65
N MET A 264 -13.28 -22.53 0.34
CA MET A 264 -14.34 -22.61 -0.67
C MET A 264 -14.92 -24.02 -0.76
N ALA A 265 -14.09 -25.06 -0.65
CA ALA A 265 -14.57 -26.44 -0.68
C ALA A 265 -15.36 -26.80 0.59
N LYS A 266 -14.87 -26.43 1.77
CA LYS A 266 -15.47 -26.80 3.05
C LYS A 266 -16.72 -25.99 3.40
N ILE A 267 -16.71 -24.68 3.14
CA ILE A 267 -17.78 -23.77 3.56
C ILE A 267 -18.82 -23.58 2.46
N TYR A 268 -18.37 -23.40 1.22
CA TYR A 268 -19.26 -23.06 0.10
C TYR A 268 -19.58 -24.24 -0.81
N GLY A 269 -18.93 -25.39 -0.59
CA GLY A 269 -19.06 -26.57 -1.44
C GLY A 269 -18.59 -26.36 -2.87
N ARG A 270 -17.57 -25.51 -3.06
CA ARG A 270 -17.08 -25.11 -4.37
C ARG A 270 -15.65 -25.57 -4.60
N THR A 271 -15.45 -26.20 -5.75
CA THR A 271 -14.10 -26.50 -6.27
C THR A 271 -13.65 -25.35 -7.16
N HIS A 272 -12.35 -25.29 -7.49
CA HIS A 272 -11.82 -24.30 -8.43
C HIS A 272 -12.62 -24.17 -9.74
N LYS A 273 -13.29 -25.24 -10.19
CA LYS A 273 -14.11 -25.24 -11.41
C LYS A 273 -15.42 -24.46 -11.28
N THR A 274 -15.92 -24.30 -10.06
CA THR A 274 -17.22 -23.68 -9.74
C THR A 274 -17.08 -22.41 -8.92
N TRP A 275 -15.86 -21.89 -8.78
CA TRP A 275 -15.65 -20.55 -8.23
C TRP A 275 -16.35 -19.50 -9.10
N ASP A 276 -17.04 -18.60 -8.44
CA ASP A 276 -17.57 -17.37 -9.02
C ASP A 276 -17.11 -16.17 -8.19
N ALA A 277 -17.32 -14.97 -8.71
CA ALA A 277 -16.83 -13.77 -8.06
C ALA A 277 -17.50 -13.49 -6.71
N GLU A 278 -18.77 -13.87 -6.56
CA GLU A 278 -19.54 -13.62 -5.35
C GLU A 278 -19.04 -14.51 -4.21
N SER A 279 -18.89 -15.81 -4.47
CA SER A 279 -18.35 -16.76 -3.50
C SER A 279 -16.91 -16.42 -3.09
N LEU A 280 -16.05 -16.00 -4.03
CA LEU A 280 -14.69 -15.54 -3.70
C LEU A 280 -14.71 -14.29 -2.82
N LYS A 281 -15.55 -13.29 -3.15
CA LYS A 281 -15.70 -12.08 -2.34
C LYS A 281 -16.21 -12.41 -0.94
N GLN A 282 -17.23 -13.24 -0.83
CA GLN A 282 -17.84 -13.57 0.45
C GLN A 282 -16.86 -14.34 1.34
N PHE A 283 -16.20 -15.38 0.80
CA PHE A 283 -15.16 -16.12 1.52
C PHE A 283 -14.05 -15.19 2.01
N THR A 284 -13.57 -14.29 1.15
CA THR A 284 -12.50 -13.34 1.52
C THR A 284 -12.88 -12.45 2.69
N LYS A 285 -14.12 -11.95 2.72
CA LYS A 285 -14.58 -11.03 3.76
C LYS A 285 -14.94 -11.72 5.08
N GLN A 286 -15.42 -12.96 5.01
CA GLN A 286 -16.04 -13.63 6.16
C GLN A 286 -15.15 -14.68 6.79
N GLU A 287 -14.38 -15.41 5.98
CA GLU A 287 -13.81 -16.70 6.40
C GLU A 287 -12.30 -16.79 6.12
N LEU A 288 -11.74 -16.00 5.20
CA LEU A 288 -10.36 -16.17 4.74
C LEU A 288 -9.36 -16.20 5.90
N PHE A 289 -9.51 -15.31 6.89
CA PHE A 289 -8.59 -15.22 8.02
C PHE A 289 -8.69 -16.40 9.01
N ASP A 290 -9.73 -17.23 8.92
CA ASP A 290 -9.81 -18.48 9.68
C ASP A 290 -9.00 -19.60 9.02
N TYR A 291 -8.73 -19.49 7.72
CA TYR A 291 -7.97 -20.47 6.93
C TYR A 291 -6.55 -20.00 6.59
N TRP A 292 -6.31 -18.69 6.61
CA TRP A 292 -5.01 -18.10 6.32
C TRP A 292 -4.65 -17.08 7.39
N GLN A 293 -3.48 -17.30 8.00
CA GLN A 293 -2.88 -16.34 8.90
C GLN A 293 -1.78 -15.59 8.14
N PRO A 294 -1.91 -14.27 7.94
CA PRO A 294 -0.92 -13.49 7.22
C PRO A 294 0.42 -13.54 7.94
N GLN A 295 1.50 -13.40 7.18
CA GLN A 295 2.88 -13.32 7.67
C GLN A 295 3.54 -12.06 7.12
N TRP A 296 4.52 -11.51 7.84
CA TRP A 296 5.24 -10.31 7.38
C TRP A 296 5.94 -10.49 6.04
N GLN A 297 6.24 -11.72 5.64
CA GLN A 297 6.92 -11.98 4.39
C GLN A 297 6.02 -11.74 3.17
N ASP A 298 6.51 -10.91 2.25
CA ASP A 298 5.94 -10.70 0.91
C ASP A 298 4.46 -10.28 1.00
N LEU A 299 4.19 -9.27 1.84
CA LEU A 299 2.86 -8.72 2.01
C LEU A 299 2.50 -7.74 0.89
N ASP A 300 3.48 -6.98 0.40
CA ASP A 300 3.23 -5.97 -0.64
C ASP A 300 2.63 -6.60 -1.90
N GLY A 301 1.39 -6.19 -2.22
CA GLY A 301 0.63 -6.69 -3.36
C GLY A 301 0.12 -8.14 -3.24
N ILE A 302 0.13 -8.73 -2.03
CA ILE A 302 -0.28 -10.12 -1.79
C ILE A 302 -1.71 -10.41 -2.24
N GLY A 303 -2.62 -9.45 -2.11
CA GLY A 303 -4.00 -9.55 -2.61
C GLY A 303 -4.08 -9.67 -4.14
N GLY A 304 -3.08 -9.13 -4.85
CA GLY A 304 -2.91 -9.29 -6.29
C GLY A 304 -2.63 -10.73 -6.72
N GLU A 305 -2.13 -11.58 -5.81
CA GLU A 305 -1.77 -12.96 -6.13
C GLU A 305 -2.97 -13.85 -6.42
N LEU A 306 -4.14 -13.58 -5.83
CA LEU A 306 -5.37 -14.25 -6.21
C LEU A 306 -5.67 -14.02 -7.70
N ARG A 307 -5.54 -12.78 -8.18
CA ARG A 307 -5.75 -12.41 -9.58
C ARG A 307 -4.70 -13.08 -10.48
N ALA A 308 -3.44 -13.10 -10.06
CA ALA A 308 -2.35 -13.78 -10.78
C ALA A 308 -2.62 -15.29 -10.91
N TYR A 309 -3.05 -15.91 -9.81
CA TYR A 309 -3.37 -17.33 -9.78
C TYR A 309 -4.59 -17.69 -10.63
N LEU A 310 -5.66 -16.89 -10.61
CA LEU A 310 -6.82 -17.08 -11.50
C LEU A 310 -6.42 -17.00 -12.99
N LYS A 311 -5.55 -16.05 -13.35
CA LYS A 311 -4.99 -15.97 -14.71
C LYS A 311 -4.20 -17.23 -15.05
N PHE A 312 -3.35 -17.71 -14.13
CA PHE A 312 -2.60 -18.96 -14.29
C PHE A 312 -3.52 -20.17 -14.50
N LEU A 313 -4.54 -20.35 -13.65
CA LEU A 313 -5.52 -21.43 -13.79
C LEU A 313 -6.26 -21.36 -15.14
N SER A 314 -6.60 -20.16 -15.61
CA SER A 314 -7.23 -19.98 -16.91
C SER A 314 -6.29 -20.34 -18.07
N GLN A 315 -5.00 -19.99 -17.99
CA GLN A 315 -3.99 -20.40 -18.98
C GLN A 315 -3.84 -21.92 -19.03
N LYS A 316 -3.97 -22.60 -17.88
CA LYS A 316 -4.00 -24.07 -17.78
C LYS A 316 -5.35 -24.69 -18.16
N LYS A 317 -6.34 -23.89 -18.57
CA LYS A 317 -7.71 -24.30 -18.89
C LYS A 317 -8.41 -25.03 -17.71
N ALA A 318 -8.02 -24.71 -16.49
CA ALA A 318 -8.61 -25.29 -15.27
C ALA A 318 -9.90 -24.58 -14.85
N ILE A 319 -10.04 -23.30 -15.22
CA ILE A 319 -11.23 -22.48 -14.94
C ILE A 319 -11.76 -21.86 -16.23
N ASN A 320 -13.05 -21.52 -16.22
CA ASN A 320 -13.73 -20.82 -17.30
C ASN A 320 -14.19 -19.43 -16.83
N GLY A 321 -14.46 -18.52 -17.79
CA GLY A 321 -15.08 -17.23 -17.46
C GLY A 321 -14.17 -16.24 -16.72
N LEU A 322 -12.85 -16.31 -16.89
CA LEU A 322 -11.87 -15.43 -16.24
C LEU A 322 -12.26 -13.94 -16.28
N GLY A 323 -12.72 -13.44 -17.43
CA GLY A 323 -13.11 -12.03 -17.55
C GLY A 323 -14.24 -11.62 -16.60
N LYS A 324 -15.24 -12.49 -16.40
CA LYS A 324 -16.35 -12.24 -15.46
C LYS A 324 -15.87 -12.34 -14.02
N LEU A 325 -15.02 -13.33 -13.71
CA LEU A 325 -14.39 -13.49 -12.40
C LEU A 325 -13.60 -12.24 -12.02
N LEU A 326 -12.65 -11.84 -12.86
CA LEU A 326 -11.73 -10.72 -12.58
C LEU A 326 -12.45 -9.37 -12.43
N LYS A 327 -13.50 -9.14 -13.21
CA LYS A 327 -14.36 -7.95 -13.07
C LYS A 327 -15.17 -8.02 -11.78
N GLY A 328 -15.67 -9.21 -11.44
CA GLY A 328 -16.49 -9.41 -10.26
C GLY A 328 -15.71 -9.31 -8.95
N ILE A 329 -14.39 -9.47 -8.94
CA ILE A 329 -13.52 -9.34 -7.74
C ILE A 329 -12.71 -8.03 -7.72
N GLU A 330 -13.14 -7.00 -8.43
CA GLU A 330 -12.50 -5.68 -8.38
C GLU A 330 -12.46 -5.14 -6.94
N GLY A 331 -11.30 -4.60 -6.52
CA GLY A 331 -11.04 -4.10 -5.17
C GLY A 331 -10.74 -5.17 -4.11
N LEU A 332 -10.85 -6.46 -4.46
CA LEU A 332 -10.59 -7.55 -3.52
C LEU A 332 -9.10 -7.69 -3.19
N ASP A 333 -8.23 -7.37 -4.15
CA ASP A 333 -6.78 -7.31 -3.98
C ASP A 333 -6.42 -6.32 -2.87
N HIS A 334 -6.82 -5.06 -3.02
CA HIS A 334 -6.56 -4.03 -2.02
C HIS A 334 -7.18 -4.36 -0.64
N TYR A 335 -8.35 -5.01 -0.63
CA TYR A 335 -8.97 -5.45 0.63
C TYR A 335 -8.12 -6.49 1.36
N ILE A 336 -7.61 -7.51 0.66
CA ILE A 336 -6.77 -8.56 1.27
C ILE A 336 -5.49 -7.94 1.84
N ASP A 337 -4.86 -7.10 1.03
CA ASP A 337 -3.67 -6.29 1.34
C ASP A 337 -3.84 -5.55 2.68
N VAL A 338 -4.86 -4.69 2.78
CA VAL A 338 -5.16 -3.90 3.99
C VAL A 338 -5.54 -4.79 5.16
N MET A 339 -6.33 -5.84 4.95
CA MET A 339 -6.72 -6.73 6.06
C MET A 339 -5.53 -7.53 6.62
N ALA A 340 -4.63 -7.98 5.74
CA ALA A 340 -3.46 -8.77 6.13
C ALA A 340 -2.50 -7.94 6.99
N ILE A 341 -2.18 -6.72 6.53
CA ILE A 341 -1.30 -5.82 7.26
C ILE A 341 -1.91 -5.40 8.61
N ASN A 342 -3.20 -5.05 8.65
CA ASN A 342 -3.86 -4.67 9.91
C ASN A 342 -3.96 -5.85 10.90
N THR A 343 -4.14 -7.08 10.41
CA THR A 343 -4.11 -8.29 11.24
C THR A 343 -2.74 -8.50 11.89
N LEU A 344 -1.66 -8.28 11.14
CA LEU A 344 -0.29 -8.41 11.65
C LEU A 344 0.10 -7.27 12.59
N LEU A 345 -0.29 -6.04 12.27
CA LEU A 345 -0.05 -4.88 13.13
C LEU A 345 -0.71 -5.07 14.49
N ALA A 346 -1.94 -5.58 14.55
CA ALA A 346 -2.66 -5.81 15.79
C ALA A 346 -1.92 -6.76 16.76
N GLN A 347 -1.04 -7.63 16.24
CA GLN A 347 -0.25 -8.57 17.03
C GLN A 347 0.98 -7.92 17.68
N LEU A 348 1.39 -6.72 17.23
CA LEU A 348 2.57 -6.04 17.77
C LEU A 348 2.23 -5.32 19.08
N THR A 349 3.13 -5.49 20.05
CA THR A 349 3.11 -4.76 21.31
C THR A 349 3.87 -3.43 21.19
N PRO A 350 3.56 -2.42 22.03
CA PRO A 350 4.34 -1.18 22.09
C PRO A 350 5.85 -1.43 22.27
N LYS A 351 6.22 -2.39 23.11
CA LYS A 351 7.61 -2.75 23.37
C LYS A 351 8.32 -3.33 22.13
N GLU A 352 7.63 -4.14 21.33
CA GLU A 352 8.21 -4.62 20.07
C GLU A 352 8.39 -3.49 19.07
N LEU A 353 7.46 -2.53 19.01
CA LEU A 353 7.57 -1.37 18.12
C LEU A 353 8.74 -0.45 18.50
N GLU A 354 8.98 -0.25 19.79
CA GLU A 354 10.15 0.52 20.27
C GLU A 354 11.47 -0.08 19.75
N THR A 355 11.55 -1.40 19.59
CA THR A 355 12.77 -2.04 19.05
C THR A 355 12.93 -1.91 17.54
N LEU A 356 11.88 -1.51 16.83
CA LEU A 356 11.83 -1.43 15.36
C LEU A 356 11.91 0.00 14.83
N ASN A 357 11.82 1.01 15.71
CA ASN A 357 11.71 2.43 15.39
C ASN A 357 13.04 3.17 15.54
#